data_AF-A0A1Q7AWN4-F1
#
_entry.id   AF-A0A1Q7AWN4-F1
#
_cell.length_a   1.000
_cell.length_b   1.000
_cell.length_c   1.000
_cell.angle_alpha   90.00
_cell.angle_beta   90.00
_cell.angle_gamma   90.00
#
_symmetry.space_group_name_H-M   'P 1'
#
loop_
_entity.id
_entity.type
_entity.pdbx_description
1 polymer ?
#
loop_
_entity_poly.entity_id
_entity_poly.type
_entity_poly.pdbx_seq_one_letter_code
_entity_poly.pdbx_strand_id
1 'polypeptide(L)'
;MTRLAVGLGAGLAVIALLLGLPAPKRPAPAAAPAGPPSVASVWPGTRSFPIPATFPDGSAYTPAVILDSTSSVGVIASADGQHVDLALVPATGAPRVLQSRSTADGGSFDGITFTADHVYWMYTMSDATGHAKVSLWSASRTGDAAGVQLSADVGAPVFYGSQYDVQVIGGQLHWAAARAGEPNETELRAIPVGGGPVSVRVASGAWALSAWPWLVTAPSASDQPPRLHNVDTGADVPVKAPANKQVTCSPAWCRMIPDNAAQSTETDLIRPDGSDLRVIA
;
A
#
# COMPACT_ATOMS: atom_id res chain seq x y z
N MET A 1 -17.68 -22.34 81.02
CA MET A 1 -16.59 -22.85 80.16
C MET A 1 -16.99 -24.01 79.24
N THR A 2 -18.28 -24.35 79.12
CA THR A 2 -18.75 -25.53 78.35
C THR A 2 -19.20 -25.22 76.91
N ARG A 3 -19.38 -23.95 76.52
CA ARG A 3 -19.83 -23.57 75.16
C ARG A 3 -18.69 -23.33 74.16
N LEU A 4 -17.46 -23.09 74.61
CA LEU A 4 -16.29 -22.95 73.72
C LEU A 4 -15.75 -24.32 73.24
N ALA A 5 -15.86 -25.36 74.07
CA ALA A 5 -15.32 -26.68 73.74
C ALA A 5 -16.12 -27.39 72.62
N VAL A 6 -17.43 -27.15 72.52
CA VAL A 6 -18.29 -27.76 71.49
C VAL A 6 -18.09 -27.07 70.13
N GLY A 7 -17.86 -25.74 70.11
CA GLY A 7 -17.60 -25.01 68.88
C GLY A 7 -16.28 -25.37 68.21
N LEU A 8 -15.24 -25.64 69.01
CA LEU A 8 -13.91 -26.02 68.50
C LEU A 8 -13.92 -27.43 67.88
N GLY A 9 -14.66 -28.37 68.50
CA GLY A 9 -14.78 -29.74 68.00
C GLY A 9 -15.50 -29.82 66.65
N ALA A 10 -16.58 -29.05 66.46
CA ALA A 10 -17.30 -29.00 65.20
C ALA A 10 -16.46 -28.34 64.09
N GLY A 11 -15.69 -27.29 64.41
CA GLY A 11 -14.80 -26.64 63.45
C GLY A 11 -13.69 -27.55 62.93
N LEU A 12 -13.06 -28.33 63.81
CA LEU A 12 -11.99 -29.27 63.44
C LEU A 12 -12.50 -30.43 62.59
N ALA A 13 -13.70 -30.94 62.87
CA ALA A 13 -14.31 -32.02 62.08
C ALA A 13 -14.61 -31.59 60.63
N VAL A 14 -15.08 -30.35 60.43
CA VAL A 14 -15.33 -29.81 59.08
C VAL A 14 -14.03 -29.61 58.31
N ILE A 15 -12.97 -29.12 58.98
CA ILE A 15 -11.66 -28.95 58.35
C ILE A 15 -11.06 -30.31 57.96
N ALA A 16 -11.15 -31.32 58.82
CA ALA A 16 -10.68 -32.67 58.51
C ALA A 16 -11.47 -33.30 57.34
N LEU A 17 -12.78 -33.07 57.27
CA LEU A 17 -13.62 -33.53 56.16
C LEU A 17 -13.25 -32.81 54.84
N LEU A 18 -13.00 -31.50 54.89
CA LEU A 18 -12.62 -30.71 53.71
C LEU A 18 -11.21 -31.08 53.19
N LEU A 19 -10.28 -31.43 54.09
CA LEU A 19 -8.93 -31.89 53.72
C LEU A 19 -8.91 -33.34 53.21
N GLY A 20 -9.91 -34.15 53.54
CA GLY A 20 -10.07 -35.52 53.05
C GLY A 20 -10.75 -35.62 51.68
N LEU A 21 -11.34 -34.54 51.17
CA LEU A 21 -11.97 -34.54 49.84
C LEU A 21 -10.89 -34.54 48.75
N PRO A 22 -11.01 -35.40 47.72
CA PRO A 22 -10.10 -35.40 46.59
C PRO A 22 -10.15 -34.03 45.90
N ALA A 23 -8.99 -33.47 45.60
CA ALA A 23 -8.90 -32.18 44.92
C ALA A 23 -9.78 -32.21 43.66
N PRO A 24 -10.67 -31.22 43.46
CA PRO A 24 -11.52 -31.17 42.29
C PRO A 24 -10.61 -31.19 41.05
N LYS A 25 -10.80 -32.19 40.17
CA LYS A 25 -10.07 -32.27 38.91
C LYS A 25 -10.34 -30.98 38.15
N ARG A 26 -9.33 -30.11 38.04
CA ARG A 26 -9.43 -28.92 37.20
C ARG A 26 -9.84 -29.39 35.79
N PRO A 27 -10.91 -28.83 35.20
CA PRO A 27 -11.17 -29.02 33.79
C PRO A 27 -9.88 -28.68 33.03
N ALA A 28 -9.50 -29.52 32.08
CA ALA A 28 -8.39 -29.21 31.20
C ALA A 28 -8.62 -27.82 30.57
N PRO A 29 -7.59 -26.97 30.44
CA PRO A 29 -7.73 -25.70 29.75
C PRO A 29 -8.39 -25.96 28.40
N ALA A 30 -9.46 -25.23 28.10
CA ALA A 30 -10.07 -25.28 26.77
C ALA A 30 -8.97 -24.99 25.75
N ALA A 31 -8.91 -25.80 24.68
CA ALA A 31 -7.97 -25.55 23.59
C ALA A 31 -8.18 -24.11 23.10
N ALA A 32 -7.09 -23.35 22.98
CA ALA A 32 -7.15 -22.01 22.45
C ALA A 32 -7.84 -22.06 21.07
N PRO A 33 -8.75 -21.12 20.76
CA PRO A 33 -9.35 -21.05 19.44
C PRO A 33 -8.23 -21.01 18.40
N ALA A 34 -8.40 -21.76 17.30
CA ALA A 34 -7.45 -21.74 16.21
C ALA A 34 -7.27 -20.28 15.77
N GLY A 35 -6.03 -19.78 15.82
CA GLY A 35 -5.71 -18.44 15.34
C GLY A 35 -6.03 -18.29 13.86
N PRO A 36 -6.01 -17.05 13.34
CA PRO A 36 -6.17 -16.83 11.90
C PRO A 36 -5.15 -17.68 11.13
N PRO A 37 -5.50 -18.17 9.93
CA PRO A 37 -4.60 -18.99 9.15
C PRO A 37 -3.33 -18.20 8.85
N SER A 38 -2.17 -18.82 9.04
CA SER A 38 -0.89 -18.20 8.72
C SER A 38 -0.73 -18.07 7.20
N VAL A 39 0.10 -17.13 6.73
CA VAL A 39 0.44 -16.98 5.30
C VAL A 39 0.92 -18.31 4.71
N ALA A 40 1.74 -19.05 5.45
CA ALA A 40 2.25 -20.35 5.02
C ALA A 40 1.16 -21.44 4.88
N SER A 41 0.09 -21.36 5.70
CA SER A 41 -1.05 -22.28 5.62
C SER A 41 -1.99 -21.98 4.46
N VAL A 42 -2.18 -20.71 4.11
CA VAL A 42 -3.06 -20.29 3.00
C VAL A 42 -2.34 -20.41 1.66
N TRP A 43 -1.03 -20.13 1.63
CA TRP A 43 -0.20 -20.17 0.42
C TRP A 43 1.03 -21.07 0.62
N PRO A 44 0.85 -22.40 0.47
CA PRO A 44 1.95 -23.36 0.53
C PRO A 44 2.97 -23.06 -0.59
N GLY A 45 4.20 -22.72 -0.21
CA GLY A 45 5.27 -22.35 -1.14
C GLY A 45 5.70 -20.88 -1.09
N THR A 46 5.01 -20.04 -0.30
CA THR A 46 5.44 -18.67 -0.05
C THR A 46 6.84 -18.64 0.58
N ARG A 47 7.73 -17.81 0.02
CA ARG A 47 9.05 -17.53 0.59
C ARG A 47 9.03 -16.12 1.17
N SER A 48 9.47 -15.97 2.41
CA SER A 48 9.79 -14.66 2.98
C SER A 48 11.25 -14.33 2.72
N PHE A 49 11.54 -13.04 2.54
CA PHE A 49 12.89 -12.52 2.59
C PHE A 49 12.91 -11.26 3.46
N PRO A 50 14.00 -11.02 4.21
CA PRO A 50 14.10 -9.83 5.03
C PRO A 50 14.28 -8.60 4.16
N ILE A 51 13.63 -7.51 4.53
CA ILE A 51 13.86 -6.18 3.96
C ILE A 51 14.48 -5.32 5.07
N PRO A 52 15.72 -4.82 4.91
CA PRO A 52 16.37 -4.05 5.95
C PRO A 52 15.62 -2.72 6.16
N ALA A 53 15.33 -2.36 7.41
CA ALA A 53 14.81 -1.02 7.72
C ALA A 53 15.94 0.04 7.71
N THR A 54 17.16 -0.40 8.03
CA THR A 54 18.36 0.44 8.08
C THR A 54 19.56 -0.32 7.50
N PHE A 55 20.47 0.42 6.89
CA PHE A 55 21.75 -0.10 6.39
C PHE A 55 22.88 0.10 7.43
N PRO A 56 24.02 -0.61 7.28
CA PRO A 56 25.14 -0.51 8.23
C PRO A 56 25.76 0.88 8.38
N ASP A 57 25.59 1.74 7.37
CA ASP A 57 26.03 3.14 7.37
C ASP A 57 25.08 4.08 8.14
N GLY A 58 23.96 3.55 8.66
CA GLY A 58 22.92 4.30 9.37
C GLY A 58 21.81 4.84 8.47
N SER A 59 21.90 4.65 7.15
CA SER A 59 20.87 5.11 6.21
C SER A 59 19.57 4.32 6.40
N ALA A 60 18.43 5.02 6.32
CA ALA A 60 17.11 4.43 6.52
C ALA A 60 16.48 4.04 5.17
N TYR A 61 15.87 2.86 5.08
CA TYR A 61 15.22 2.37 3.87
C TYR A 61 13.70 2.30 4.04
N THR A 62 12.99 2.92 3.10
CA THR A 62 11.53 2.84 2.96
C THR A 62 11.20 2.11 1.66
N PRO A 63 10.75 0.84 1.71
CA PRO A 63 10.36 0.09 0.52
C PRO A 63 9.14 0.73 -0.14
N ALA A 64 9.16 0.85 -1.47
CA ALA A 64 8.03 1.33 -2.26
C ALA A 64 7.34 0.20 -3.03
N VAL A 65 8.12 -0.70 -3.63
CA VAL A 65 7.61 -1.85 -4.40
C VAL A 65 8.50 -3.08 -4.22
N ILE A 66 7.87 -4.25 -4.17
CA ILE A 66 8.55 -5.55 -4.19
C ILE A 66 8.59 -6.04 -5.64
N LEU A 67 9.79 -6.24 -6.18
CA LEU A 67 9.95 -6.68 -7.58
C LEU A 67 9.78 -8.20 -7.70
N ASP A 68 10.36 -8.94 -6.77
CA ASP A 68 10.36 -10.39 -6.70
C ASP A 68 10.73 -10.88 -5.29
N SER A 69 10.92 -12.19 -5.11
CA SER A 69 11.28 -12.81 -3.83
C SER A 69 12.69 -12.48 -3.33
N THR A 70 13.44 -11.64 -4.04
CA THR A 70 14.84 -11.33 -3.75
C THR A 70 15.18 -9.85 -3.88
N SER A 71 14.24 -8.98 -4.25
CA SER A 71 14.55 -7.57 -4.47
C SER A 71 13.34 -6.65 -4.33
N SER A 72 13.62 -5.42 -3.93
CA SER A 72 12.66 -4.33 -3.82
C SER A 72 13.25 -3.04 -4.38
N VAL A 73 12.39 -2.08 -4.69
CA VAL A 73 12.78 -0.69 -4.97
C VAL A 73 12.17 0.19 -3.90
N GLY A 74 12.92 1.18 -3.44
CA GLY A 74 12.45 2.14 -2.45
C GLY A 74 13.41 3.29 -2.28
N VAL A 75 13.14 4.12 -1.28
CA VAL A 75 13.92 5.32 -0.99
C VAL A 75 14.86 5.05 0.17
N ILE A 76 16.13 5.43 -0.01
CA ILE A 76 17.15 5.42 1.04
C ILE A 76 17.39 6.87 1.45
N ALA A 77 17.14 7.19 2.71
CA ALA A 77 17.53 8.46 3.30
C ALA A 77 18.92 8.31 3.93
N SER A 78 19.86 9.14 3.53
CA SER A 78 21.23 9.11 4.06
C SER A 78 21.25 9.42 5.56
N ALA A 79 22.21 8.84 6.28
CA ALA A 79 22.35 9.04 7.73
C ALA A 79 22.57 10.51 8.14
N ASP A 80 23.16 11.33 7.25
CA ASP A 80 23.37 12.77 7.44
C ASP A 80 22.16 13.64 7.04
N GLY A 81 21.11 13.02 6.50
CA GLY A 81 19.90 13.69 6.04
C GLY A 81 20.08 14.61 4.83
N GLN A 82 21.23 14.57 4.15
CA GLN A 82 21.53 15.44 3.01
C GLN A 82 21.03 14.90 1.67
N HIS A 83 20.86 13.57 1.58
CA HIS A 83 20.51 12.91 0.33
C HIS A 83 19.37 11.91 0.48
N VAL A 84 18.58 11.81 -0.58
CA VAL A 84 17.58 10.75 -0.78
C VAL A 84 17.84 10.06 -2.10
N ASP A 85 17.97 8.75 -2.04
CA ASP A 85 18.29 7.91 -3.18
C ASP A 85 17.12 6.98 -3.48
N LEU A 86 16.65 6.96 -4.73
CA LEU A 86 15.87 5.84 -5.22
C LEU A 86 16.82 4.69 -5.52
N ALA A 87 16.61 3.54 -4.90
CA ALA A 87 17.52 2.40 -5.01
C ALA A 87 16.80 1.08 -5.26
N LEU A 88 17.45 0.22 -6.03
CA LEU A 88 17.15 -1.21 -6.10
C LEU A 88 17.93 -1.90 -4.96
N VAL A 89 17.20 -2.56 -4.08
CA VAL A 89 17.75 -3.21 -2.89
C VAL A 89 17.61 -4.73 -3.04
N PRO A 90 18.72 -5.47 -3.18
CA PRO A 90 18.69 -6.93 -3.16
C PRO A 90 18.45 -7.43 -1.73
N ALA A 91 17.95 -8.66 -1.59
CA ALA A 91 17.77 -9.32 -0.30
C ALA A 91 19.09 -9.47 0.49
N THR A 92 20.22 -9.52 -0.23
CA THR A 92 21.56 -9.54 0.33
C THR A 92 22.50 -8.70 -0.52
N GLY A 93 23.39 -7.94 0.12
CA GLY A 93 24.39 -7.12 -0.55
C GLY A 93 24.07 -5.63 -0.48
N ALA A 94 24.84 -4.83 -1.23
CA ALA A 94 24.68 -3.39 -1.24
C ALA A 94 23.51 -2.97 -2.14
N PRO A 95 22.79 -1.90 -1.77
CA PRO A 95 21.79 -1.29 -2.65
C PRO A 95 22.47 -0.68 -3.88
N ARG A 96 21.78 -0.72 -5.03
CA ARG A 96 22.16 0.02 -6.23
C ARG A 96 21.32 1.28 -6.34
N VAL A 97 21.97 2.42 -6.27
CA VAL A 97 21.33 3.73 -6.49
C VAL A 97 20.93 3.87 -7.97
N LEU A 98 19.65 4.11 -8.21
CA LEU A 98 19.09 4.41 -9.53
C LEU A 98 19.10 5.91 -9.79
N GLN A 99 18.81 6.71 -8.76
CA GLN A 99 18.83 8.16 -8.83
C GLN A 99 19.08 8.76 -7.45
N SER A 100 20.04 9.68 -7.36
CA SER A 100 20.36 10.42 -6.14
C SER A 100 19.90 11.87 -6.23
N ARG A 101 19.40 12.41 -5.12
CA ARG A 101 18.89 13.78 -4.99
C ARG A 101 19.28 14.40 -3.66
N SER A 102 19.37 15.73 -3.65
CA SER A 102 19.52 16.49 -2.42
C SER A 102 18.18 16.55 -1.69
N THR A 103 18.17 16.40 -0.37
CA THR A 103 16.95 16.66 0.42
C THR A 103 16.52 18.12 0.36
N ALA A 104 17.46 19.04 0.11
CA ALA A 104 17.18 20.47 -0.06
C ALA A 104 16.34 20.76 -1.32
N ASP A 105 16.32 19.86 -2.30
CA ASP A 105 15.50 20.00 -3.51
C ASP A 105 14.01 19.77 -3.22
N GLY A 106 13.67 19.18 -2.06
CA GLY A 106 12.29 18.92 -1.65
C GLY A 106 11.51 17.99 -2.59
N GLY A 107 12.20 17.16 -3.37
CA GLY A 107 11.58 16.28 -4.35
C GLY A 107 11.13 14.92 -3.79
N SER A 108 10.27 14.23 -4.54
CA SER A 108 9.75 12.91 -4.20
C SER A 108 9.83 11.94 -5.38
N PHE A 109 9.94 10.65 -5.07
CA PHE A 109 9.86 9.56 -6.03
C PHE A 109 8.47 8.92 -5.96
N ASP A 110 7.72 9.00 -7.05
CA ASP A 110 6.32 8.60 -7.14
C ASP A 110 6.09 7.68 -8.35
N GLY A 111 4.91 7.05 -8.44
CA GLY A 111 4.51 6.29 -9.63
C GLY A 111 5.49 5.19 -10.03
N ILE A 112 6.09 4.51 -9.06
CA ILE A 112 7.11 3.49 -9.30
C ILE A 112 6.44 2.23 -9.87
N THR A 113 6.91 1.77 -11.02
CA THR A 113 6.45 0.54 -11.68
C THR A 113 7.63 -0.18 -12.34
N PHE A 114 7.43 -1.41 -12.82
CA PHE A 114 8.53 -2.22 -13.35
C PHE A 114 8.09 -3.24 -14.39
N THR A 115 9.07 -3.69 -15.18
CA THR A 115 9.01 -4.90 -16.02
C THR A 115 10.03 -5.92 -15.53
N ALA A 116 10.20 -7.02 -16.27
CA ALA A 116 11.27 -7.98 -16.00
C ALA A 116 12.66 -7.32 -16.03
N ASP A 117 12.85 -6.30 -16.89
CA ASP A 117 14.17 -5.76 -17.20
C ASP A 117 14.38 -4.31 -16.72
N HIS A 118 13.32 -3.56 -16.45
CA HIS A 118 13.41 -2.13 -16.13
C HIS A 118 12.56 -1.73 -14.92
N VAL A 119 12.99 -0.66 -14.26
CA VAL A 119 12.22 0.10 -13.27
C VAL A 119 11.92 1.45 -13.89
N TYR A 120 10.69 1.93 -13.68
CA TYR A 120 10.21 3.24 -14.10
C TYR A 120 9.69 3.99 -12.89
N TRP A 121 9.90 5.30 -12.85
CA TRP A 121 9.41 6.13 -11.77
C TRP A 121 9.25 7.56 -12.24
N MET A 122 8.42 8.31 -11.53
CA MET A 122 8.32 9.75 -11.68
C MET A 122 9.08 10.44 -10.56
N TYR A 123 9.80 11.49 -10.90
CA TYR A 123 10.45 12.37 -9.93
C TYR A 123 9.75 13.72 -9.95
N THR A 124 9.15 14.07 -8.81
CA THR A 124 8.44 15.33 -8.58
C THR A 124 9.36 16.30 -7.87
N MET A 125 9.49 17.51 -8.38
CA MET A 125 10.16 18.63 -7.71
C MET A 125 9.18 19.78 -7.59
N SER A 126 9.03 20.33 -6.39
CA SER A 126 8.27 21.56 -6.19
C SER A 126 9.21 22.76 -6.25
N ASP A 127 8.86 23.79 -7.01
CA ASP A 127 9.60 25.05 -6.95
C ASP A 127 9.24 25.85 -5.68
N ALA A 128 9.94 26.97 -5.46
CA ALA A 128 9.71 27.83 -4.29
C ALA A 128 8.29 28.42 -4.21
N THR A 129 7.51 28.37 -5.28
CA THR A 129 6.11 28.80 -5.33
C THR A 129 5.12 27.65 -5.16
N GLY A 130 5.62 26.42 -4.96
CA GLY A 130 4.81 25.22 -4.79
C GLY A 130 4.34 24.58 -6.10
N HIS A 131 4.83 25.03 -7.27
CA HIS A 131 4.50 24.37 -8.52
C HIS A 131 5.33 23.10 -8.68
N ALA A 132 4.64 21.97 -8.81
CA ALA A 132 5.25 20.69 -9.07
C ALA A 132 5.68 20.58 -10.55
N LYS A 133 6.94 20.23 -10.77
CA LYS A 133 7.48 19.76 -12.04
C LYS A 133 7.78 18.28 -11.90
N VAL A 134 7.19 17.49 -12.77
CA VAL A 134 7.37 16.04 -12.74
C VAL A 134 8.15 15.61 -13.97
N SER A 135 8.97 14.57 -13.82
CA SER A 135 9.74 13.96 -14.91
C SER A 135 9.65 12.44 -14.80
N LEU A 136 9.56 11.76 -15.94
CA LEU A 136 9.49 10.30 -16.01
C LEU A 136 10.89 9.75 -16.33
N TRP A 137 11.31 8.74 -15.58
CA TRP A 137 12.64 8.15 -15.63
C TRP A 137 12.56 6.63 -15.76
N SER A 138 13.67 6.04 -16.20
CA SER A 138 13.86 4.59 -16.30
C SER A 138 15.29 4.18 -15.99
N ALA A 139 15.46 2.97 -15.48
CA ALA A 139 16.74 2.29 -15.36
C ALA A 139 16.57 0.79 -15.61
N SER A 140 17.59 0.16 -16.18
CA SER A 140 17.70 -1.30 -16.20
C SER A 140 17.78 -1.84 -14.77
N ARG A 141 17.07 -2.93 -14.49
CA ARG A 141 17.15 -3.68 -13.22
C ARG A 141 18.51 -4.33 -13.00
N THR A 142 19.29 -4.51 -14.07
CA THR A 142 20.63 -5.11 -14.04
C THR A 142 21.71 -4.12 -14.51
N GLY A 143 22.97 -4.43 -14.19
CA GLY A 143 24.11 -3.55 -14.48
C GLY A 143 24.23 -2.37 -13.52
N ASP A 144 25.03 -1.37 -13.88
CA ASP A 144 25.40 -0.24 -13.01
C ASP A 144 24.96 1.13 -13.56
N ALA A 145 24.25 1.16 -14.69
CA ALA A 145 23.84 2.41 -15.32
C ALA A 145 22.84 3.19 -14.42
N ALA A 146 23.05 4.50 -14.27
CA ALA A 146 22.11 5.37 -13.58
C ALA A 146 20.80 5.54 -14.36
N GLY A 147 19.79 6.10 -13.70
CA GLY A 147 18.52 6.44 -14.33
C GLY A 147 18.66 7.45 -15.46
N VAL A 148 17.89 7.23 -16.51
CA VAL A 148 17.75 8.13 -17.67
C VAL A 148 16.34 8.68 -17.73
N GLN A 149 16.23 9.98 -17.97
CA GLN A 149 14.94 10.64 -18.14
C GLN A 149 14.34 10.25 -19.49
N LEU A 150 13.12 9.72 -19.46
CA LEU A 150 12.34 9.38 -20.66
C LEU A 150 11.54 10.57 -21.17
N SER A 151 10.96 11.37 -20.28
CA SER A 151 10.13 12.52 -20.65
C SER A 151 10.03 13.56 -19.53
N ALA A 152 9.86 14.82 -19.91
CA ALA A 152 9.37 15.89 -19.03
C ALA A 152 7.90 16.23 -19.27
N ASP A 153 7.28 15.70 -20.33
CA ASP A 153 5.87 15.94 -20.69
C ASP A 153 4.95 14.94 -19.97
N VAL A 154 4.92 15.03 -18.64
CA VAL A 154 4.12 14.13 -17.80
C VAL A 154 2.80 14.75 -17.34
N GLY A 155 2.62 16.06 -17.56
CA GLY A 155 1.46 16.81 -17.07
C GLY A 155 1.51 17.00 -15.55
N ALA A 156 0.33 17.07 -14.93
CA ALA A 156 0.15 17.08 -13.48
C ALA A 156 -0.36 15.71 -13.03
N PRO A 157 0.51 14.69 -12.90
CA PRO A 157 0.07 13.32 -12.60
C PRO A 157 -0.68 13.26 -11.27
N VAL A 158 -1.71 12.41 -11.23
CA VAL A 158 -2.49 12.15 -10.02
C VAL A 158 -2.03 10.85 -9.39
N PHE A 159 -1.29 10.96 -8.28
CA PHE A 159 -0.81 9.82 -7.51
C PHE A 159 -1.68 9.63 -6.28
N TYR A 160 -2.12 8.39 -6.05
CA TYR A 160 -2.91 8.03 -4.87
C TYR A 160 -2.25 6.93 -4.03
N GLY A 161 -0.95 6.70 -4.25
CA GLY A 161 -0.16 5.71 -3.51
C GLY A 161 -0.56 4.29 -3.88
N SER A 162 -0.93 4.08 -5.13
CA SER A 162 -1.42 2.81 -5.66
C SER A 162 -0.42 2.22 -6.64
N GLN A 163 -0.32 0.89 -6.67
CA GLN A 163 0.43 0.16 -7.71
C GLN A 163 -0.10 0.43 -9.13
N TYR A 164 -1.29 1.04 -9.25
CA TYR A 164 -1.92 1.40 -10.52
C TYR A 164 -1.60 2.82 -10.99
N ASP A 165 -0.96 3.65 -10.16
CA ASP A 165 -0.64 5.05 -10.47
C ASP A 165 0.15 5.19 -11.78
N VAL A 166 1.02 4.21 -12.07
CA VAL A 166 1.67 4.03 -13.37
C VAL A 166 1.68 2.53 -13.73
N GLN A 167 1.24 2.19 -14.95
CA GLN A 167 1.13 0.80 -15.40
C GLN A 167 1.83 0.58 -16.73
N VAL A 168 2.52 -0.56 -16.87
CA VAL A 168 3.10 -0.99 -18.14
C VAL A 168 2.11 -1.90 -18.86
N ILE A 169 1.50 -1.41 -19.95
CA ILE A 169 0.50 -2.14 -20.74
C ILE A 169 0.87 -2.06 -22.21
N GLY A 170 0.97 -3.22 -22.87
CA GLY A 170 1.21 -3.28 -24.32
C GLY A 170 2.51 -2.59 -24.77
N GLY A 171 3.55 -2.57 -23.93
CA GLY A 171 4.82 -1.89 -24.24
C GLY A 171 4.78 -0.37 -24.05
N GLN A 172 3.75 0.15 -23.37
CA GLN A 172 3.63 1.56 -23.00
C GLN A 172 3.47 1.72 -21.49
N LEU A 173 4.00 2.82 -20.96
CA LEU A 173 3.67 3.31 -19.63
C LEU A 173 2.40 4.15 -19.73
N HIS A 174 1.43 3.91 -18.85
CA HIS A 174 0.16 4.64 -18.76
C HIS A 174 0.03 5.28 -17.38
N TRP A 175 -0.41 6.53 -17.33
CA TRP A 175 -0.71 7.27 -16.10
C TRP A 175 -1.86 8.23 -16.30
N ALA A 176 -2.48 8.67 -15.21
CA ALA A 176 -3.48 9.73 -15.21
C ALA A 176 -2.84 11.06 -14.77
N ALA A 177 -3.31 12.17 -15.33
CA ALA A 177 -2.95 13.51 -14.93
C ALA A 177 -4.19 14.42 -14.85
N ALA A 178 -4.18 15.36 -13.92
CA ALA A 178 -5.19 16.41 -13.85
C ALA A 178 -5.01 17.37 -15.03
N ARG A 179 -6.13 17.78 -15.66
CA ARG A 179 -6.11 18.80 -16.71
C ARG A 179 -6.11 20.19 -16.08
N ALA A 180 -5.15 21.02 -16.47
CA ALA A 180 -5.03 22.37 -15.92
C ALA A 180 -6.29 23.21 -16.21
N GLY A 181 -6.89 23.76 -15.15
CA GLY A 181 -8.10 24.59 -15.23
C GLY A 181 -9.41 23.82 -15.40
N GLU A 182 -9.38 22.50 -15.59
CA GLU A 182 -10.53 21.67 -15.89
C GLU A 182 -10.68 20.54 -14.84
N PRO A 183 -11.20 20.83 -13.63
CA PRO A 183 -11.21 19.89 -12.51
C PRO A 183 -12.08 18.64 -12.76
N ASN A 184 -12.96 18.68 -13.76
CA ASN A 184 -13.83 17.58 -14.16
C ASN A 184 -13.29 16.84 -15.39
N GLU A 185 -12.00 16.93 -15.68
CA GLU A 185 -11.37 16.22 -16.78
C GLU A 185 -10.03 15.62 -16.35
N THR A 186 -9.78 14.41 -16.85
CA THR A 186 -8.53 13.68 -16.60
C THR A 186 -7.84 13.40 -17.92
N GLU A 187 -6.55 13.66 -17.98
CA GLU A 187 -5.69 13.26 -19.07
C GLU A 187 -5.17 11.84 -18.83
N LEU A 188 -5.53 10.91 -19.70
CA LEU A 188 -4.93 9.59 -19.79
C LEU A 188 -3.73 9.70 -20.70
N ARG A 189 -2.54 9.57 -20.13
CA ARG A 189 -1.27 9.79 -20.80
C ARG A 189 -0.53 8.48 -20.98
N ALA A 190 0.14 8.33 -22.12
CA ALA A 190 0.96 7.16 -22.38
C ALA A 190 2.23 7.48 -23.17
N ILE A 191 3.27 6.68 -22.98
CA ILE A 191 4.55 6.75 -23.70
C ILE A 191 5.10 5.33 -23.92
N PRO A 192 5.78 5.04 -25.04
CA PRO A 192 6.51 3.78 -25.18
C PRO A 192 7.54 3.59 -24.05
N VAL A 193 7.74 2.35 -23.62
CA VAL A 193 8.67 2.01 -22.51
C VAL A 193 10.14 2.37 -22.80
N GLY A 194 10.50 2.59 -24.06
CA GLY A 194 11.82 3.07 -24.48
C GLY A 194 11.93 4.60 -24.57
N GLY A 195 10.88 5.34 -24.20
CA GLY A 195 10.76 6.77 -24.45
C GLY A 195 10.15 7.08 -25.82
N GLY A 196 9.94 8.36 -26.10
CA GLY A 196 9.27 8.86 -27.30
C GLY A 196 8.23 9.95 -26.98
N PRO A 197 7.38 10.31 -27.95
CA PRO A 197 6.33 11.29 -27.71
C PRO A 197 5.27 10.73 -26.75
N VAL A 198 4.74 11.61 -25.90
CA VAL A 198 3.62 11.29 -25.02
C VAL A 198 2.32 11.48 -25.79
N SER A 199 1.47 10.45 -25.78
CA SER A 199 0.09 10.56 -26.25
C SER A 199 -0.83 10.95 -25.10
N VAL A 200 -1.80 11.81 -25.37
CA VAL A 200 -2.78 12.27 -24.37
C VAL A 200 -4.18 12.02 -24.89
N ARG A 201 -5.03 11.40 -24.08
CA ARG A 201 -6.47 11.26 -24.30
C ARG A 201 -7.22 11.83 -23.11
N VAL A 202 -8.14 12.76 -23.36
CA VAL A 202 -8.97 13.33 -22.30
C VAL A 202 -10.16 12.42 -22.02
N ALA A 203 -10.41 12.15 -20.74
CA ALA A 203 -11.60 11.48 -20.24
C ALA A 203 -12.40 12.47 -19.38
N SER A 204 -13.70 12.56 -19.63
CA SER A 204 -14.61 13.37 -18.81
C SER A 204 -14.79 12.75 -17.43
N GLY A 205 -14.62 13.55 -16.40
CA GLY A 205 -14.59 13.17 -14.99
C GLY A 205 -13.20 13.30 -14.37
N ALA A 206 -13.17 13.42 -13.04
CA ALA A 206 -11.96 13.32 -12.24
C ALA A 206 -11.71 11.86 -11.85
N TRP A 207 -10.62 11.30 -12.37
CA TRP A 207 -10.34 9.88 -12.33
C TRP A 207 -8.96 9.57 -11.78
N ALA A 208 -8.87 8.50 -10.99
CA ALA A 208 -7.63 7.82 -10.64
C ALA A 208 -7.49 6.55 -11.48
N LEU A 209 -6.26 6.12 -11.76
CA LEU A 209 -6.04 4.82 -12.38
C LEU A 209 -6.41 3.68 -11.42
N SER A 210 -7.15 2.72 -11.95
CA SER A 210 -7.32 1.38 -11.38
C SER A 210 -6.56 0.38 -12.26
N ALA A 211 -6.75 -0.92 -12.05
CA ALA A 211 -6.16 -1.93 -12.93
C ALA A 211 -6.64 -1.67 -14.38
N TRP A 212 -5.70 -1.36 -15.28
CA TRP A 212 -6.01 -0.98 -16.65
C TRP A 212 -6.87 -2.07 -17.34
N PRO A 213 -7.93 -1.70 -18.11
CA PRO A 213 -8.31 -0.36 -18.57
C PRO A 213 -9.34 0.35 -17.68
N TRP A 214 -9.41 0.03 -16.40
CA TRP A 214 -10.36 0.65 -15.49
C TRP A 214 -9.77 1.88 -14.80
N LEU A 215 -10.62 2.89 -14.65
CA LEU A 215 -10.45 4.04 -13.77
C LEU A 215 -11.38 3.89 -12.57
N VAL A 216 -11.10 4.64 -11.51
CA VAL A 216 -11.99 4.80 -10.36
C VAL A 216 -12.16 6.30 -10.07
N THR A 217 -13.33 6.73 -9.59
CA THR A 217 -13.55 8.12 -9.15
C THR A 217 -12.37 8.58 -8.28
N ALA A 218 -11.75 9.68 -8.66
CA ALA A 218 -10.60 10.21 -7.94
C ALA A 218 -11.02 10.67 -6.53
N PRO A 219 -10.17 10.51 -5.51
CA PRO A 219 -10.38 11.11 -4.19
C PRO A 219 -10.61 12.63 -4.19
N SER A 220 -10.15 13.35 -5.23
CA SER A 220 -10.41 14.78 -5.41
C SER A 220 -11.87 15.11 -5.77
N ALA A 221 -12.64 14.13 -6.26
CA ALA A 221 -14.07 14.27 -6.58
C ALA A 221 -14.95 13.76 -5.44
N SER A 222 -14.74 14.31 -4.24
CA SER A 222 -15.36 13.84 -3.00
C SER A 222 -16.88 14.03 -2.94
N ASP A 223 -17.45 14.86 -3.81
CA ASP A 223 -18.88 15.09 -3.98
C ASP A 223 -19.55 14.08 -4.95
N GLN A 224 -18.75 13.27 -5.65
CA GLN A 224 -19.23 12.30 -6.63
C GLN A 224 -19.30 10.90 -6.03
N PRO A 225 -20.34 10.10 -6.35
CA PRO A 225 -20.37 8.71 -5.91
C PRO A 225 -19.22 7.92 -6.54
N PRO A 226 -18.62 6.96 -5.80
CA PRO A 226 -17.55 6.13 -6.33
C PRO A 226 -18.10 5.26 -7.46
N ARG A 227 -17.37 5.23 -8.58
CA ARG A 227 -17.67 4.41 -9.74
C ARG A 227 -16.37 3.97 -10.42
N LEU A 228 -16.46 2.86 -11.14
CA LEU A 228 -15.43 2.39 -12.06
C LEU A 228 -15.80 2.79 -13.49
N HIS A 229 -14.82 3.19 -14.29
CA HIS A 229 -15.01 3.53 -15.70
C HIS A 229 -13.99 2.79 -16.57
N ASN A 230 -14.46 2.05 -17.56
CA ASN A 230 -13.61 1.33 -18.49
C ASN A 230 -13.31 2.21 -19.70
N VAL A 231 -12.04 2.57 -19.88
CA VAL A 231 -11.66 3.57 -20.89
C VAL A 231 -11.63 3.04 -22.32
N ASP A 232 -11.68 1.72 -22.49
CA ASP A 232 -11.67 1.06 -23.80
C ASP A 232 -13.10 0.80 -24.30
N THR A 233 -14.01 0.45 -23.39
CA THR A 233 -15.41 0.10 -23.72
C THR A 233 -16.42 1.19 -23.40
N GLY A 234 -16.04 2.18 -22.59
CA GLY A 234 -16.95 3.21 -22.05
C GLY A 234 -17.90 2.70 -20.97
N ALA A 235 -17.70 1.49 -20.44
CA ALA A 235 -18.57 0.93 -19.41
C ALA A 235 -18.37 1.65 -18.07
N ASP A 236 -19.47 2.09 -17.45
CA ASP A 236 -19.50 2.63 -16.10
C ASP A 236 -20.15 1.64 -15.12
N VAL A 237 -19.47 1.37 -14.01
CA VAL A 237 -19.96 0.49 -12.95
C VAL A 237 -20.05 1.28 -11.65
N PRO A 238 -21.25 1.56 -11.13
CA PRO A 238 -21.38 2.21 -9.83
C PRO A 238 -20.83 1.30 -8.73
N VAL A 239 -20.04 1.86 -7.82
CA VAL A 239 -19.54 1.14 -6.65
C VAL A 239 -20.56 1.27 -5.53
N LYS A 240 -21.09 0.15 -5.05
CA LYS A 240 -22.00 0.12 -3.91
C LYS A 240 -21.19 -0.01 -2.63
N ALA A 241 -20.86 1.13 -2.03
CA ALA A 241 -20.19 1.20 -0.74
C ALA A 241 -21.07 1.94 0.30
N PRO A 242 -20.92 1.65 1.60
CA PRO A 242 -21.54 2.43 2.67
C PRO A 242 -21.16 3.91 2.61
N ALA A 243 -22.07 4.79 3.04
CA ALA A 243 -21.76 6.21 3.20
C ALA A 243 -20.70 6.44 4.29
N ASN A 244 -20.01 7.58 4.23
CA ASN A 244 -18.98 8.03 5.19
C ASN A 244 -17.71 7.14 5.24
N LYS A 245 -17.37 6.50 4.11
CA LYS A 245 -16.14 5.73 3.94
C LYS A 245 -15.43 6.25 2.68
N GLN A 246 -14.11 6.42 2.77
CA GLN A 246 -13.29 6.71 1.61
C GLN A 246 -13.02 5.40 0.89
N VAL A 247 -13.33 5.37 -0.40
CA VAL A 247 -13.30 4.14 -1.20
C VAL A 247 -12.22 4.23 -2.29
N THR A 248 -11.41 3.18 -2.41
CA THR A 248 -10.46 3.01 -3.51
C THR A 248 -10.65 1.63 -4.12
N CYS A 249 -10.91 1.54 -5.43
CA CYS A 249 -11.31 0.29 -6.08
C CYS A 249 -10.33 -0.21 -7.14
N SER A 250 -10.07 -1.51 -7.10
CA SER A 250 -9.78 -2.33 -8.27
C SER A 250 -11.10 -2.79 -8.93
N PRO A 251 -11.07 -3.37 -10.15
CA PRO A 251 -12.26 -3.95 -10.76
C PRO A 251 -12.85 -5.12 -9.96
N ALA A 252 -12.07 -5.74 -9.08
CA ALA A 252 -12.48 -6.91 -8.31
C ALA A 252 -12.85 -6.60 -6.86
N TRP A 253 -12.23 -5.58 -6.26
CA TRP A 253 -12.29 -5.28 -4.84
C TRP A 253 -12.09 -3.79 -4.58
N CYS A 254 -12.84 -3.27 -3.62
CA CYS A 254 -12.71 -1.92 -3.09
C CYS A 254 -12.19 -1.97 -1.65
N ARG A 255 -11.15 -1.19 -1.38
CA ARG A 255 -10.71 -0.87 -0.02
C ARG A 255 -11.54 0.29 0.49
N MET A 256 -12.01 0.18 1.72
CA MET A 256 -12.74 1.22 2.43
C MET A 256 -12.02 1.56 3.72
N ILE A 257 -11.85 2.85 3.97
CA ILE A 257 -11.34 3.37 5.23
C ILE A 257 -12.33 4.41 5.79
N PRO A 258 -12.40 4.61 7.11
CA PRO A 258 -13.22 5.67 7.70
C PRO A 258 -12.85 7.06 7.16
N ASP A 259 -13.84 7.89 6.85
CA ASP A 259 -13.63 9.29 6.42
C ASP A 259 -13.05 10.19 7.53
N ASN A 260 -13.03 9.71 8.79
CA ASN A 260 -12.44 10.40 9.92
C ASN A 260 -11.05 9.82 10.26
N ALA A 261 -9.99 10.55 9.87
CA ALA A 261 -8.57 10.21 10.12
C ALA A 261 -8.18 9.97 11.60
N ALA A 262 -9.09 10.17 12.56
CA ALA A 262 -8.85 9.95 13.99
C ALA A 262 -8.91 8.47 14.42
N GLN A 263 -9.43 7.56 13.60
CA GLN A 263 -9.54 6.13 13.91
C GLN A 263 -9.04 5.28 12.74
N SER A 264 -7.73 5.26 12.52
CA SER A 264 -7.09 4.58 11.38
C SER A 264 -7.03 3.04 11.47
N THR A 265 -7.88 2.40 12.27
CA THR A 265 -7.72 0.97 12.60
C THR A 265 -8.64 0.04 11.84
N GLU A 266 -9.69 0.53 11.16
CA GLU A 266 -10.61 -0.34 10.42
C GLU A 266 -10.35 -0.20 8.92
N THR A 267 -9.85 -1.26 8.28
CA THR A 267 -9.81 -1.38 6.82
C THR A 267 -10.80 -2.45 6.42
N ASP A 268 -11.76 -2.10 5.57
CA ASP A 268 -12.73 -3.07 5.06
C ASP A 268 -12.50 -3.30 3.57
N LEU A 269 -12.83 -4.50 3.10
CA LEU A 269 -12.86 -4.84 1.68
C LEU A 269 -14.28 -5.18 1.26
N ILE A 270 -14.70 -4.73 0.08
CA ILE A 270 -16.01 -5.07 -0.49
C ILE A 270 -15.88 -5.27 -2.00
N ARG A 271 -16.72 -6.09 -2.61
CA ARG A 271 -16.83 -6.13 -4.07
C ARG A 271 -17.47 -4.83 -4.59
N PRO A 272 -17.17 -4.38 -5.82
CA PRO A 272 -17.79 -3.18 -6.38
C PRO A 272 -19.32 -3.20 -6.38
N ASP A 273 -19.93 -4.38 -6.50
CA ASP A 273 -21.38 -4.56 -6.47
C ASP A 273 -22.01 -4.54 -5.06
N GLY A 274 -21.18 -4.37 -4.02
CA GLY A 274 -21.57 -4.33 -2.61
C GLY A 274 -21.61 -5.70 -1.92
N SER A 275 -21.24 -6.78 -2.62
CA SER A 275 -21.20 -8.13 -2.03
C SER A 275 -19.88 -8.43 -1.32
N ASP A 276 -19.86 -9.51 -0.53
CA ASP A 276 -18.65 -10.07 0.13
C ASP A 276 -17.87 -9.01 0.92
N LEU A 277 -18.56 -8.30 1.83
CA LEU A 277 -17.92 -7.39 2.78
C LEU A 277 -17.02 -8.17 3.75
N ARG A 278 -15.76 -7.75 3.86
CA ARG A 278 -14.75 -8.32 4.75
C ARG A 278 -14.16 -7.24 5.63
N VAL A 279 -14.35 -7.39 6.93
CA VAL A 279 -13.74 -6.52 7.94
C VAL A 279 -12.33 -7.04 8.24
N ILE A 280 -11.32 -6.19 8.06
CA ILE A 280 -9.93 -6.51 8.39
C ILE A 280 -9.61 -5.82 9.72
N ALA A 281 -9.54 -6.62 10.79
CA ALA A 281 -9.18 -6.20 12.15
C ALA A 281 -7.69 -6.41 12.44
#